data_AF-A0A2M7KC57-F1
#
_entry.id   AF-A0A2M7KC57-F1
#
_cell.length_a   1.000
_cell.length_b   1.000
_cell.length_c   1.000
_cell.angle_alpha   90.00
_cell.angle_beta   90.00
_cell.angle_gamma   90.00
#
_symmetry.space_group_name_H-M   'P 1'
#
loop_
_entity.id
_entity.type
_entity.pdbx_description
1 polymer ?
#
loop_
_entity_poly.entity_id
_entity_poly.type
_entity_poly.pdbx_seq_one_letter_code
_entity_poly.pdbx_strand_id
1 'polypeptide(L)' 'LPNADKAVLKIEKLKDYCLNNLHPVGKHKARVFQSVLGLNADDDEELKNFILEKIKKNKAILGETDKYGKRYT' A
#
# COMPACT_ATOMS: atom_id res chain seq x y z
N LEU A 1 3.09 -10.64 8.25
CA LEU A 1 2.03 -11.18 7.34
C LEU A 1 2.37 -12.63 6.98
N PRO A 2 1.42 -13.58 6.85
CA PRO A 2 1.76 -14.91 6.32
C PRO A 2 2.29 -14.81 4.88
N ASN A 3 3.34 -15.58 4.56
CA ASN A 3 3.99 -15.60 3.23
C ASN A 3 4.39 -14.22 2.70
N ALA A 4 4.86 -13.31 3.58
CA ALA A 4 5.23 -11.93 3.21
C ALA A 4 6.24 -11.87 2.05
N ASP A 5 7.14 -12.86 1.93
CA ASP A 5 8.13 -12.95 0.86
C ASP A 5 7.54 -13.17 -0.54
N LYS A 6 6.28 -13.63 -0.61
CA LYS A 6 5.54 -13.83 -1.86
C LYS A 6 4.58 -12.69 -2.17
N ALA A 7 4.63 -11.60 -1.40
CA ALA A 7 3.74 -10.47 -1.60
C ALA A 7 4.01 -9.76 -2.93
N VAL A 8 2.94 -9.47 -3.67
CA VAL A 8 3.01 -8.75 -4.95
C VAL A 8 2.31 -7.41 -4.79
N LEU A 9 3.07 -6.32 -4.94
CA LEU A 9 2.55 -4.95 -5.00
C LEU A 9 2.69 -4.43 -6.44
N LYS A 10 1.55 -4.27 -7.10
CA LYS A 10 1.46 -3.69 -8.45
C LYS A 10 1.82 -2.21 -8.40
N ILE A 11 2.82 -1.80 -9.19
CA ILE A 11 3.34 -0.43 -9.18
C ILE A 11 2.29 0.55 -9.69
N GLU A 12 1.46 0.12 -10.64
CA GLU A 12 0.34 0.86 -11.23
C GLU A 12 -0.69 1.25 -10.15
N LYS A 13 -0.86 0.40 -9.12
CA LYS A 13 -1.75 0.71 -8.00
C LYS A 13 -1.21 1.83 -7.12
N LEU A 14 0.11 1.98 -7.04
CA LEU A 14 0.73 3.11 -6.34
C LEU A 14 0.69 4.34 -7.23
N LYS A 15 1.34 4.27 -8.40
CA LYS A 15 1.53 5.40 -9.31
C LYS A 15 0.22 5.97 -9.85
N ASP A 16 -0.62 5.11 -10.43
CA ASP A 16 -1.79 5.56 -11.19
C ASP A 16 -3.02 5.77 -10.30
N TYR A 17 -3.03 5.20 -9.09
CA TYR A 17 -4.17 5.26 -8.17
C TYR A 17 -3.86 5.93 -6.82
N CYS A 18 -2.99 5.33 -5.98
CA CYS A 18 -2.80 5.79 -4.60
C CYS A 18 -2.08 7.14 -4.48
N LEU A 19 -1.13 7.41 -5.37
CA LEU A 19 -0.28 8.60 -5.38
C LEU A 19 -0.69 9.60 -6.47
N ASN A 20 -1.67 9.24 -7.29
CA ASN A 20 -2.18 10.09 -8.36
C ASN A 20 -3.24 11.07 -7.85
N ASN A 21 -2.88 12.35 -7.77
CA ASN A 21 -3.80 13.43 -7.40
C ASN A 21 -4.87 13.73 -8.47
N LEU A 22 -4.69 13.26 -9.70
CA LEU A 22 -5.65 13.42 -10.80
C LEU A 22 -6.62 12.22 -10.91
N HIS A 23 -6.37 11.12 -10.18
CA HIS A 23 -7.25 9.96 -10.27
C HIS A 23 -8.63 10.25 -9.66
N PRO A 24 -9.75 9.95 -10.34
CA PRO A 24 -11.10 10.33 -9.92
C PRO A 24 -11.45 9.90 -8.48
N VAL A 25 -11.06 8.68 -8.10
CA VAL A 25 -11.25 8.12 -6.74
C VAL A 25 -9.97 8.16 -5.88
N GLY A 26 -8.80 7.86 -6.47
CA GLY A 26 -7.50 7.76 -5.79
C GLY A 26 -6.97 9.09 -5.22
N LYS A 27 -7.39 10.24 -5.75
CA LYS A 27 -6.94 11.58 -5.31
C LYS A 27 -7.01 11.83 -3.80
N HIS A 28 -7.99 11.25 -3.11
CA HIS A 28 -8.12 11.41 -1.65
C HIS A 28 -7.00 10.70 -0.90
N LYS A 29 -6.52 9.56 -1.41
CA LYS A 29 -5.35 8.86 -0.86
C LYS A 29 -4.08 9.65 -1.17
N ALA A 30 -3.93 10.11 -2.41
CA ALA A 30 -2.78 10.89 -2.84
C ALA A 30 -2.60 12.17 -2.01
N ARG A 31 -3.71 12.86 -1.68
CA ARG A 31 -3.70 14.00 -0.75
C ARG A 31 -3.17 13.63 0.65
N VAL A 32 -3.56 12.48 1.19
CA VAL A 32 -3.08 12.03 2.51
C VAL A 32 -1.60 11.67 2.45
N PHE A 33 -1.17 10.92 1.43
CA PHE A 33 0.24 10.61 1.21
C PHE A 33 1.10 11.88 1.12
N GLN A 34 0.67 12.85 0.31
CA GLN A 34 1.37 14.12 0.16
C GLN A 34 1.41 14.92 1.46
N SER A 35 0.29 15.01 2.19
CA SER A 35 0.20 15.84 3.39
C SER A 35 0.92 15.27 4.60
N VAL A 36 0.95 13.94 4.75
CA VAL A 36 1.55 13.28 5.92
C VAL A 36 3.00 12.88 5.66
N LEU A 37 3.30 12.44 4.44
CA LEU A 37 4.59 11.82 4.10
C LEU A 37 5.36 12.58 3.01
N GLY A 38 4.76 13.60 2.39
CA GLY A 38 5.39 14.34 1.30
C GLY A 38 5.43 13.58 -0.03
N LEU A 39 4.83 12.39 -0.11
CA LEU A 39 4.94 11.49 -1.27
C LEU A 39 3.93 11.82 -2.37
N ASN A 40 4.39 11.72 -3.61
CA ASN A 40 3.63 11.88 -4.85
C ASN A 40 3.89 10.71 -5.82
N ALA A 41 3.37 10.81 -7.05
CA ALA A 41 3.43 9.72 -8.03
C ALA A 41 4.86 9.35 -8.49
N ASP A 42 5.84 10.24 -8.30
CA ASP A 42 7.25 10.00 -8.63
C ASP A 42 7.98 9.19 -7.54
N ASP A 43 7.38 9.03 -6.36
CA ASP A 43 7.94 8.28 -5.23
C ASP A 43 7.44 6.82 -5.18
N ASP A 44 6.81 6.34 -6.26
CA ASP A 44 6.11 5.05 -6.33
C ASP A 44 7.03 3.84 -6.11
N GLU A 45 8.20 3.84 -6.74
CA GLU A 45 9.20 2.77 -6.58
C GLU A 45 9.79 2.72 -5.16
N GLU A 46 10.11 3.88 -4.58
CA GLU A 46 10.64 3.97 -3.22
C GLU A 46 9.61 3.45 -2.22
N LEU A 47 8.36 3.91 -2.33
CA LEU A 47 7.28 3.46 -1.47
C LEU A 47 7.03 1.95 -1.62
N LYS A 48 7.10 1.41 -2.84
CA LYS A 48 6.94 -0.03 -3.08
C LYS A 48 8.00 -0.84 -2.33
N ASN A 49 9.27 -0.47 -2.49
CA ASN A 49 10.38 -1.17 -1.85
C ASN A 49 10.27 -1.08 -0.32
N PHE A 50 9.94 0.11 0.20
CA PHE A 50 9.71 0.31 1.62
C PHE A 50 8.59 -0.58 2.17
N ILE A 51 7.44 -0.65 1.49
CA ILE A 51 6.32 -1.51 1.90
C ILE A 51 6.75 -2.98 1.91
N LEU A 52 7.36 -3.48 0.83
CA LEU A 52 7.77 -4.88 0.70
C LEU A 52 8.80 -5.30 1.75
N GLU A 53 9.69 -4.39 2.14
CA GLU A 53 10.63 -4.61 3.25
C GLU A 53 9.93 -4.63 4.61
N LYS A 54 9.01 -3.69 4.85
CA LYS A 54 8.35 -3.54 6.15
C LYS A 54 7.32 -4.63 6.43
N ILE A 55 6.63 -5.17 5.43
CA ILE A 55 5.65 -6.26 5.64
C ILE A 55 6.29 -7.58 6.10
N LYS A 56 7.59 -7.77 5.81
CA LYS A 56 8.38 -8.93 6.28
C LYS A 56 8.77 -8.78 7.74
N LYS A 57 9.13 -7.56 8.15
CA LYS A 57 9.65 -7.26 9.50
C LYS A 57 8.56 -7.05 10.53
N ASN A 58 7.39 -6.56 10.11
CA ASN A 58 6.29 -6.28 11.03
C ASN A 58 5.36 -7.48 11.23
N LYS A 59 5.02 -7.73 12.50
CA LYS A 59 4.03 -8.75 12.85
C LYS A 59 2.65 -8.27 12.41
N ALA A 60 1.92 -9.15 11.73
CA ALA A 60 0.53 -8.92 11.36
C ALA A 60 -0.37 -9.63 12.39
N ILE A 61 -1.44 -8.97 12.81
CA ILE A 61 -2.42 -9.48 13.76
C ILE A 61 -3.62 -9.98 12.96
N LEU A 62 -4.09 -11.19 13.26
CA LEU A 62 -5.28 -11.75 12.60
C LEU A 62 -6.52 -10.97 13.05
N GLY A 63 -7.27 -10.45 12.09
CA GLY A 63 -8.55 -9.79 12.31
C GLY A 63 -9.72 -10.69 11.94
N GLU A 64 -10.75 -10.09 11.34
CA GLU A 64 -11.96 -10.80 10.91
C GLU A 64 -11.67 -11.86 9.83
N THR A 65 -12.35 -12.99 9.94
CA THR A 65 -12.36 -14.04 8.93
C THR A 65 -13.78 -14.19 8.41
N ASP A 66 -13.96 -14.02 7.10
CA ASP A 66 -15.24 -14.16 6.42
C ASP A 66 -15.14 -15.16 5.26
N LYS A 67 -16.23 -15.29 4.50
CA LYS A 67 -16.30 -16.17 3.32
C LYS A 67 -15.33 -15.80 2.19
N TYR A 68 -14.73 -14.62 2.22
CA TYR A 68 -13.75 -14.12 1.26
C TYR A 68 -12.30 -14.25 1.76
N GLY A 69 -12.09 -14.63 3.02
CA GLY A 69 -10.78 -14.97 3.56
C GLY A 69 -10.51 -14.34 4.93
N LYS A 70 -9.22 -14.22 5.25
CA LYS A 70 -8.71 -13.70 6.53
C LYS A 70 -8.14 -12.31 6.35
N ARG A 71 -8.58 -11.36 7.17
CA ARG A 71 -8.03 -10.00 7.22
C ARG A 71 -6.93 -9.92 8.28
N TYR A 72 -5.96 -9.04 8.06
CA TYR A 72 -4.87 -8.78 8.99
C TYR A 72 -4.72 -7.28 9.23
N THR A 73 -4.29 -6.90 10.43
CA THR A 73 -4.01 -5.52 10.86
C THR A 73 -2.59 -5.42 11.41
#